data_AF-A0A1F9GLR4-F1
#
_entry.id   AF-A0A1F9GLR4-F1
#
_cell.length_a   1.000
_cell.length_b   1.000
_cell.length_c   1.000
_cell.angle_alpha   90.00
_cell.angle_beta   90.00
_cell.angle_gamma   90.00
#
_symmetry.space_group_name_H-M   'P 1'
#
loop_
_entity.id
_entity.type
_entity.pdbx_description
1 polymer ?
#
loop_
_entity_poly.entity_id
_entity_poly.type
_entity_poly.pdbx_seq_one_letter_code
_entity_poly.pdbx_strand_id
1 'polypeptide(L)'
;MKKILAVLVLLFAISTNAQAEFSRYFFSGDGKLSLKAEGKGMDKVSPRLIAILDYLQDQLGGGKAKIEIQSGYRSPEYNESLRQKGKLAGKASLHIDGMAVDFVMLGIPAKKIWEYVRGLNCCGIGYYHGDGVHLDTGPARFWDEKTTKVFTDISLHNKQIYVTTEYDIYQPGETLQFRLARITEVPFGMESEVALLKNKKEWKKVKVEGDKGCITIKNREGAKAFFVKLPTEVTSSNEKLGLKISFCSKPAPEMPETATSNTFIIASPQ
;
A
#
# COMPACT_ATOMS: atom_id res chain seq x y z
N MET A 1 71.26 -12.75 -4.14
CA MET A 1 70.61 -12.56 -5.47
C MET A 1 69.33 -13.38 -5.45
N LYS A 2 68.10 -12.89 -5.58
CA LYS A 2 67.52 -11.64 -6.11
C LYS A 2 66.24 -11.29 -5.31
N LYS A 3 66.18 -10.02 -4.91
CA LYS A 3 65.05 -9.07 -4.91
C LYS A 3 63.79 -9.36 -4.07
N ILE A 4 63.81 -8.72 -2.90
CA ILE A 4 62.70 -8.05 -2.21
C ILE A 4 61.99 -7.08 -3.18
N LEU A 5 60.65 -7.08 -3.20
CA LEU A 5 59.88 -5.88 -3.54
C LEU A 5 58.57 -5.85 -2.75
N ALA A 6 58.49 -4.88 -1.85
CA ALA A 6 57.31 -4.49 -1.10
C ALA A 6 56.23 -3.94 -2.04
N VAL A 7 54.96 -4.23 -1.76
CA VAL A 7 53.83 -3.48 -2.30
C VAL A 7 52.84 -3.18 -1.17
N LEU A 8 53.08 -2.02 -0.57
CA LEU A 8 52.12 -0.97 -0.24
C LEU A 8 50.69 -1.40 0.17
N VAL A 9 50.47 -1.38 1.48
CA VAL A 9 49.15 -1.17 2.09
C VAL A 9 48.70 0.26 1.74
N LEU A 10 47.65 0.41 0.94
CA LEU A 10 46.90 1.66 0.84
C LEU A 10 45.49 1.44 1.40
N LEU A 11 45.27 2.00 2.59
CA LEU A 11 43.95 2.29 3.12
C LEU A 11 43.27 3.42 2.31
N PHE A 12 41.94 3.40 2.35
CA PHE A 12 40.95 4.41 1.95
C PHE A 12 40.55 4.49 0.47
N ALA A 13 39.43 3.83 0.18
CA ALA A 13 38.31 4.49 -0.49
C ALA A 13 37.00 4.04 0.17
N ILE A 14 36.39 4.95 0.91
CA ILE A 14 35.01 4.86 1.38
C ILE A 14 34.14 4.78 0.12
N SER A 15 33.57 3.60 -0.16
CA SER A 15 32.41 3.51 -1.05
C SER A 15 31.19 3.21 -0.19
N THR A 16 30.43 4.26 0.11
CA THR A 16 29.07 4.16 0.61
C THR A 16 28.19 3.59 -0.50
N ASN A 17 28.29 2.29 -0.75
CA ASN A 17 27.26 1.59 -1.49
C ASN A 17 26.09 1.38 -0.53
N ALA A 18 25.17 2.34 -0.57
CA ALA A 18 23.80 2.17 -0.10
C ALA A 18 23.24 0.91 -0.77
N GLN A 19 23.32 -0.20 -0.06
CA GLN A 19 22.77 -1.47 -0.46
C GLN A 19 21.26 -1.24 -0.51
N ALA A 20 20.71 -1.16 -1.73
CA ALA A 20 19.29 -1.04 -1.95
C ALA A 20 18.60 -2.20 -1.21
N GLU A 21 17.84 -1.90 -0.16
CA GLU A 21 17.06 -2.89 0.58
C GLU A 21 15.90 -3.35 -0.30
N PHE A 22 16.13 -4.39 -1.10
CA PHE A 22 15.08 -5.07 -1.84
C PHE A 22 14.44 -6.13 -0.94
N SER A 23 13.18 -5.93 -0.55
CA SER A 23 12.39 -7.01 0.01
C SER A 23 11.98 -7.95 -1.13
N ARG A 24 12.63 -9.12 -1.25
CA ARG A 24 12.15 -10.23 -2.08
C ARG A 24 11.23 -11.09 -1.22
N TYR A 25 10.05 -11.38 -1.74
CA TYR A 25 9.07 -12.24 -1.11
C TYR A 25 8.80 -13.45 -2.02
N PHE A 26 8.53 -14.60 -1.42
CA PHE A 26 8.16 -15.81 -2.16
C PHE A 26 6.86 -16.34 -1.57
N PHE A 27 5.90 -16.73 -2.41
CA PHE A 27 4.74 -17.50 -1.98
C PHE A 27 4.97 -18.96 -2.38
N SER A 28 5.09 -19.86 -1.40
CA SER A 28 5.14 -21.30 -1.68
C SER A 28 3.72 -21.80 -1.95
N GLY A 29 3.53 -22.48 -3.08
CA GLY A 29 2.26 -23.05 -3.50
C GLY A 29 1.86 -24.32 -2.75
N ASP A 30 2.10 -24.38 -1.43
CA ASP A 30 1.77 -25.53 -0.56
C ASP A 30 0.50 -25.29 0.27
N GLY A 31 -0.31 -24.29 -0.08
CA GLY A 31 -1.50 -23.90 0.69
C GLY A 31 -1.18 -23.27 2.06
N LYS A 32 0.09 -22.85 2.26
CA LYS A 32 0.53 -22.09 3.42
C LYS A 32 1.20 -20.79 2.96
N LEU A 33 0.70 -19.66 3.45
CA LEU A 33 1.37 -18.38 3.29
C LEU A 33 2.75 -18.42 3.97
N SER A 34 3.80 -18.62 3.18
CA SER A 34 5.18 -18.59 3.66
C SER A 34 5.90 -17.35 3.17
N LEU A 35 5.71 -16.21 3.83
CA LEU A 35 6.45 -14.98 3.51
C LEU A 35 7.92 -15.13 3.93
N LYS A 36 8.80 -15.45 2.98
CA LYS A 36 10.25 -15.33 3.19
C LYS A 36 10.68 -13.93 2.75
N ALA A 37 10.98 -13.06 3.70
CA ALA A 37 11.56 -11.75 3.46
C ALA A 37 13.09 -11.83 3.62
N GLU A 38 13.83 -11.42 2.59
CA GLU A 38 15.23 -11.01 2.77
C GLU A 38 15.23 -9.49 2.96
N GLY A 39 15.48 -9.00 4.19
CA GLY A 39 15.55 -7.57 4.53
C GLY A 39 14.62 -7.09 5.66
N LYS A 40 14.73 -5.80 6.03
CA LYS A 40 13.86 -5.13 7.01
C LYS A 40 12.54 -4.68 6.36
N GLY A 41 11.43 -4.63 7.12
CA GLY A 41 10.18 -4.00 6.66
C GLY A 41 8.97 -4.93 6.43
N MET A 42 9.00 -6.18 6.91
CA MET A 42 7.83 -7.08 6.84
C MET A 42 6.65 -6.54 7.66
N ASP A 43 6.95 -5.84 8.76
CA ASP A 43 6.01 -5.08 9.59
C ASP A 43 5.34 -3.91 8.85
N LYS A 44 5.84 -3.54 7.66
CA LYS A 44 5.32 -2.42 6.87
C LYS A 44 4.34 -2.85 5.78
N VAL A 45 4.25 -4.15 5.47
CA VAL A 45 3.39 -4.66 4.40
C VAL A 45 1.95 -4.73 4.87
N SER A 46 1.03 -4.21 4.05
CA SER A 46 -0.40 -4.25 4.32
C SER A 46 -0.93 -5.70 4.36
N PRO A 47 -1.60 -6.15 5.45
CA PRO A 47 -2.26 -7.45 5.49
C PRO A 47 -3.27 -7.63 4.34
N ARG A 48 -3.97 -6.56 3.98
CA ARG A 48 -4.86 -6.52 2.81
C ARG A 48 -4.14 -6.87 1.49
N LEU A 49 -2.90 -6.41 1.31
CA LEU A 49 -2.13 -6.73 0.08
C LEU A 49 -1.86 -8.23 0.00
N ILE A 50 -1.49 -8.82 1.13
CA ILE A 50 -1.25 -10.26 1.26
C ILE A 50 -2.54 -11.03 0.95
N ALA A 51 -3.68 -10.62 1.52
CA ALA A 51 -4.97 -11.26 1.26
C ALA A 51 -5.38 -11.19 -0.22
N ILE A 52 -5.08 -10.09 -0.92
CA ILE A 52 -5.35 -10.00 -2.37
C ILE A 52 -4.42 -10.93 -3.14
N LEU A 53 -3.12 -11.00 -2.81
CA LEU A 53 -2.18 -11.92 -3.47
C LEU A 53 -2.58 -13.39 -3.29
N ASP A 54 -2.98 -13.76 -2.07
CA ASP A 54 -3.49 -15.08 -1.71
C ASP A 54 -4.74 -15.43 -2.54
N TYR A 55 -5.72 -14.52 -2.57
CA TYR A 55 -6.90 -14.67 -3.42
C TYR A 55 -6.54 -14.86 -4.91
N LEU A 56 -5.57 -14.10 -5.44
CA LEU A 56 -5.14 -14.27 -6.83
C LEU A 56 -4.44 -15.61 -7.07
N GLN A 57 -3.65 -16.09 -6.11
CA GLN A 57 -3.00 -17.39 -6.19
C GLN A 57 -4.05 -18.52 -6.26
N ASP A 58 -5.11 -18.43 -5.45
CA ASP A 58 -6.22 -19.39 -5.48
C ASP A 58 -6.95 -19.37 -6.81
N GLN A 59 -7.36 -18.18 -7.26
CA GLN A 59 -8.24 -18.05 -8.44
C GLN A 59 -7.53 -18.32 -9.77
N LEU A 60 -6.25 -17.94 -9.89
CA LEU A 60 -5.50 -18.07 -11.14
C LEU A 60 -4.51 -19.23 -11.14
N GLY A 61 -3.99 -19.57 -9.97
CA GLY A 61 -2.95 -20.57 -9.77
C GLY A 61 -3.40 -21.86 -9.08
N GLY A 62 -4.70 -21.99 -8.80
CA GLY A 62 -5.25 -23.16 -8.09
C GLY A 62 -4.63 -23.38 -6.71
N GLY A 63 -4.22 -22.29 -6.04
CA GLY A 63 -3.56 -22.31 -4.73
C GLY A 63 -2.11 -22.81 -4.74
N LYS A 64 -1.54 -23.08 -5.93
CA LYS A 64 -0.23 -23.73 -6.09
C LYS A 64 0.78 -22.93 -6.92
N ALA A 65 0.33 -21.94 -7.70
CA ALA A 65 1.24 -21.15 -8.51
C ALA A 65 2.20 -20.36 -7.62
N LYS A 66 3.51 -20.46 -7.89
CA LYS A 66 4.51 -19.69 -7.17
C LYS A 66 4.40 -18.21 -7.59
N ILE A 67 4.28 -17.32 -6.60
CA ILE A 67 4.40 -15.88 -6.81
C ILE A 67 5.84 -15.45 -6.49
N GLU A 68 6.53 -14.88 -7.48
CA GLU A 68 7.87 -14.32 -7.36
C GLU A 68 7.80 -12.81 -7.32
N ILE A 69 8.27 -12.23 -6.21
CA ILE A 69 8.07 -10.82 -5.94
C ILE A 69 9.32 -10.06 -6.38
N GLN A 70 9.13 -9.21 -7.38
CA GLN A 70 10.20 -8.41 -8.00
C GLN A 70 10.47 -7.15 -7.17
N SER A 71 9.42 -6.55 -6.59
CA SER A 71 9.54 -5.37 -5.73
C SER A 71 8.36 -5.29 -4.77
N GLY A 72 8.63 -5.17 -3.46
CA GLY A 72 7.59 -4.94 -2.44
C GLY A 72 7.69 -3.53 -1.85
N TYR A 73 7.77 -3.43 -0.52
CA TYR A 73 8.02 -2.16 0.15
C TYR A 73 9.30 -1.47 -0.39
N ARG A 74 9.25 -0.15 -0.53
CA ARG A 74 10.39 0.69 -0.90
C ARG A 74 10.63 1.74 0.18
N SER A 75 11.87 1.94 0.60
CA SER A 75 12.19 3.13 1.41
C SER A 75 11.91 4.41 0.59
N PRO A 76 11.57 5.55 1.23
CA PRO A 76 11.41 6.81 0.54
C PRO A 76 12.63 7.19 -0.32
N GLU A 77 13.83 6.96 0.21
CA GLU A 77 15.12 7.26 -0.43
C GLU A 77 15.33 6.39 -1.67
N TYR A 78 15.05 5.08 -1.54
CA TYR A 78 15.17 4.17 -2.67
C TYR A 78 14.17 4.52 -3.78
N ASN A 79 12.92 4.81 -3.43
CA ASN A 79 11.91 5.23 -4.40
C ASN A 79 12.33 6.54 -5.11
N GLU A 80 12.87 7.51 -4.38
CA GLU A 80 13.38 8.74 -4.98
C GLU A 80 14.57 8.47 -5.91
N SER A 81 15.47 7.55 -5.56
CA SER A 81 16.57 7.15 -6.45
C SER A 81 16.07 6.56 -7.78
N LEU A 82 14.95 5.83 -7.77
CA LEU A 82 14.32 5.32 -9.00
C LEU A 82 13.75 6.46 -9.84
N ARG A 83 13.13 7.46 -9.20
CA ARG A 83 12.59 8.65 -9.87
C ARG A 83 13.69 9.44 -10.55
N GLN A 84 14.80 9.69 -9.85
CA GLN A 84 15.97 10.40 -10.41
C GLN A 84 16.59 9.67 -11.60
N LYS A 85 16.47 8.33 -11.64
CA LYS A 85 16.89 7.48 -12.77
C LYS A 85 15.86 7.40 -13.91
N GLY A 86 14.78 8.20 -13.87
CA GLY A 86 13.73 8.20 -14.88
C GLY A 86 12.88 6.93 -14.93
N LYS A 87 12.90 6.11 -13.86
CA LYS A 87 12.05 4.91 -13.78
C LYS A 87 10.60 5.30 -13.49
N LEU A 88 9.67 4.41 -13.80
CA LEU A 88 8.24 4.58 -13.54
C LEU A 88 7.92 4.47 -12.03
N ALA A 89 8.30 5.49 -11.27
CA ALA A 89 8.07 5.58 -9.84
C ALA A 89 7.35 6.90 -9.50
N GLY A 90 6.23 6.82 -8.79
CA GLY A 90 5.50 8.00 -8.33
C GLY A 90 6.11 8.60 -7.05
N LYS A 91 5.98 9.91 -6.84
CA LYS A 91 6.33 10.59 -5.58
C LYS A 91 5.52 10.01 -4.41
N ALA A 92 4.24 9.77 -4.65
CA ALA A 92 3.28 9.18 -3.73
C ALA A 92 3.08 7.67 -3.97
N SER A 93 4.17 6.94 -4.24
CA SER A 93 4.09 5.51 -4.56
C SER A 93 3.59 4.68 -3.38
N LEU A 94 2.62 3.79 -3.62
CA LEU A 94 2.09 2.86 -2.62
C LEU A 94 3.11 1.78 -2.21
N HIS A 95 4.20 1.59 -2.95
CA HIS A 95 5.32 0.78 -2.48
C HIS A 95 5.94 1.38 -1.21
N ILE A 96 5.96 2.70 -1.08
CA ILE A 96 6.50 3.36 0.12
C ILE A 96 5.51 3.27 1.29
N ASP A 97 4.24 3.04 1.01
CA ASP A 97 3.20 2.79 2.02
C ASP A 97 3.05 1.30 2.36
N GLY A 98 3.87 0.42 1.75
CA GLY A 98 3.79 -1.03 1.93
C GLY A 98 2.50 -1.66 1.40
N MET A 99 1.84 -0.97 0.46
CA MET A 99 0.53 -1.30 -0.09
C MET A 99 0.60 -1.71 -1.56
N ALA A 100 1.80 -1.90 -2.12
CA ALA A 100 2.00 -2.29 -3.51
C ALA A 100 3.10 -3.33 -3.67
N VAL A 101 3.01 -4.05 -4.78
CA VAL A 101 3.92 -5.13 -5.14
C VAL A 101 4.01 -5.26 -6.66
N ASP A 102 5.23 -5.46 -7.15
CA ASP A 102 5.52 -5.88 -8.51
C ASP A 102 5.88 -7.37 -8.45
N PHE A 103 5.19 -8.22 -9.22
CA PHE A 103 5.36 -9.68 -9.15
C PHE A 103 5.13 -10.40 -10.47
N VAL A 104 5.63 -11.64 -10.52
CA VAL A 104 5.35 -12.65 -11.55
C VAL A 104 4.66 -13.84 -10.89
N MET A 105 3.65 -14.41 -11.54
CA MET A 105 3.05 -15.68 -11.11
C MET A 105 3.45 -16.77 -12.10
N LEU A 106 4.25 -17.74 -11.64
CA LEU A 106 4.82 -18.74 -12.54
C LEU A 106 3.73 -19.57 -13.24
N GLY A 107 3.87 -19.72 -14.56
CA GLY A 107 2.91 -20.43 -15.41
C GLY A 107 1.66 -19.62 -15.77
N ILE A 108 1.50 -18.40 -15.25
CA ILE A 108 0.35 -17.54 -15.50
C ILE A 108 0.82 -16.24 -16.20
N PRO A 109 0.40 -15.97 -17.45
CA PRO A 109 0.79 -14.75 -18.15
C PRO A 109 0.34 -13.48 -17.42
N ALA A 110 1.21 -12.48 -17.32
CA ALA A 110 0.92 -11.18 -16.70
C ALA A 110 -0.36 -10.53 -17.22
N LYS A 111 -0.59 -10.59 -18.54
CA LYS A 111 -1.83 -10.09 -19.18
C LYS A 111 -3.09 -10.73 -18.58
N LYS A 112 -3.08 -12.05 -18.31
CA LYS A 112 -4.22 -12.77 -17.72
C LYS A 112 -4.48 -12.30 -16.29
N ILE A 113 -3.42 -12.08 -15.51
CA ILE A 113 -3.52 -11.54 -14.15
C ILE A 113 -4.14 -10.13 -14.19
N TRP A 114 -3.62 -9.29 -15.10
CA TRP A 114 -4.11 -7.92 -15.27
C TRP A 114 -5.57 -7.87 -15.71
N GLU A 115 -5.99 -8.68 -16.69
CA GLU A 115 -7.38 -8.77 -17.13
C GLU A 115 -8.30 -9.27 -16.01
N TYR A 116 -7.85 -10.24 -15.21
CA TYR A 116 -8.60 -10.76 -14.07
C TYR A 116 -8.81 -9.70 -12.99
N VAL A 117 -7.74 -9.05 -12.53
CA VAL A 117 -7.82 -8.01 -11.50
C VAL A 117 -8.61 -6.79 -11.99
N ARG A 118 -8.47 -6.44 -13.28
CA ARG A 118 -9.30 -5.41 -13.92
C ARG A 118 -10.79 -5.76 -13.86
N GLY A 119 -11.15 -7.02 -14.07
CA GLY A 119 -12.52 -7.52 -13.96
C GLY A 119 -13.07 -7.46 -12.53
N LEU A 120 -12.23 -7.67 -11.51
CA LEU A 120 -12.65 -7.53 -10.10
C LEU A 120 -12.98 -6.10 -9.71
N ASN A 121 -12.32 -5.12 -10.35
CA ASN A 121 -12.52 -3.69 -10.09
C ASN A 121 -12.42 -3.32 -8.58
N CYS A 122 -11.48 -3.95 -7.88
CA CYS A 122 -11.32 -3.81 -6.43
C CYS A 122 -10.05 -3.06 -6.00
N CYS A 123 -9.04 -2.98 -6.87
CA CYS A 123 -7.71 -2.52 -6.51
C CYS A 123 -6.92 -1.98 -7.73
N GLY A 124 -5.73 -1.43 -7.50
CA GLY A 124 -4.87 -0.91 -8.57
C GLY A 124 -4.07 -2.03 -9.25
N ILE A 125 -4.08 -2.07 -10.59
CA ILE A 125 -3.21 -2.99 -11.35
C ILE A 125 -2.58 -2.32 -12.58
N GLY A 126 -1.26 -2.45 -12.68
CA GLY A 126 -0.46 -2.01 -13.82
C GLY A 126 0.11 -3.18 -14.61
N TYR A 127 0.08 -3.11 -15.94
CA TYR A 127 0.69 -4.11 -16.82
C TYR A 127 1.61 -3.43 -17.84
N TYR A 128 2.91 -3.69 -17.72
CA TYR A 128 3.94 -3.04 -18.53
C TYR A 128 4.40 -3.89 -19.73
N HIS A 129 3.50 -4.74 -20.26
CA HIS A 129 3.75 -5.62 -21.41
C HIS A 129 4.95 -6.57 -21.29
N GLY A 130 5.39 -6.87 -20.06
CA GLY A 130 6.41 -7.87 -19.74
C GLY A 130 5.85 -9.03 -18.92
N ASP A 131 6.73 -9.78 -18.25
CA ASP A 131 6.34 -10.97 -17.49
C ASP A 131 5.68 -10.68 -16.13
N GLY A 132 5.82 -9.44 -15.64
CA GLY A 132 5.32 -9.01 -14.35
C GLY A 132 4.13 -8.06 -14.42
N VAL A 133 3.41 -7.97 -13.30
CA VAL A 133 2.36 -6.97 -13.07
C VAL A 133 2.66 -6.19 -11.80
N HIS A 134 2.19 -4.94 -11.77
CA HIS A 134 2.06 -4.15 -10.56
C HIS A 134 0.68 -4.37 -9.96
N LEU A 135 0.60 -4.57 -8.66
CA LEU A 135 -0.64 -4.65 -7.89
C LEU A 135 -0.52 -3.76 -6.65
N ASP A 136 -1.59 -3.05 -6.31
CA ASP A 136 -1.66 -2.29 -5.06
C ASP A 136 -3.07 -2.26 -4.47
N THR A 137 -3.17 -1.92 -3.19
CA THR A 137 -4.44 -1.93 -2.45
C THR A 137 -5.19 -0.60 -2.46
N GLY A 138 -4.81 0.35 -3.31
CA GLY A 138 -5.55 1.60 -3.50
C GLY A 138 -6.86 1.40 -4.26
N PRO A 139 -7.60 2.47 -4.58
CA PRO A 139 -8.81 2.41 -5.39
C PRO A 139 -8.57 1.74 -6.74
N ALA A 140 -9.63 1.22 -7.36
CA ALA A 140 -9.55 0.59 -8.66
C ALA A 140 -9.02 1.55 -9.74
N ARG A 141 -7.92 1.15 -10.38
CA ARG A 141 -7.29 1.85 -11.50
C ARG A 141 -6.44 0.88 -12.30
N PHE A 142 -6.39 1.11 -13.61
CA PHE A 142 -5.74 0.22 -14.55
C PHE A 142 -4.86 1.05 -15.47
N TRP A 143 -3.60 0.65 -15.63
CA TRP A 143 -2.66 1.38 -16.48
C TRP A 143 -1.59 0.46 -17.06
N ASP A 144 -0.82 1.03 -18.00
CA ASP A 144 0.36 0.47 -18.62
C ASP A 144 1.49 1.52 -18.67
N GLU A 145 2.58 1.23 -19.36
CA GLU A 145 3.72 2.14 -19.50
C GLU A 145 3.38 3.44 -20.27
N LYS A 146 2.30 3.46 -21.06
CA LYS A 146 1.89 4.60 -21.90
C LYS A 146 0.85 5.49 -21.22
N THR A 147 0.02 4.90 -20.36
CA THR A 147 -1.11 5.55 -19.69
C THR A 147 -0.82 5.92 -18.24
N THR A 148 0.30 5.43 -17.69
CA THR A 148 0.76 5.78 -16.35
C THR A 148 0.92 7.29 -16.18
N LYS A 149 0.53 7.79 -15.01
CA LYS A 149 0.54 9.22 -14.67
C LYS A 149 1.69 9.60 -13.73
N VAL A 150 2.70 8.73 -13.58
CA VAL A 150 3.82 8.94 -12.64
C VAL A 150 4.64 10.21 -12.90
N PHE A 151 4.66 10.70 -14.14
CA PHE A 151 5.36 11.93 -14.55
C PHE A 151 4.47 13.18 -14.55
N THR A 152 3.20 13.05 -14.16
CA THR A 152 2.29 14.19 -14.01
C THR A 152 2.35 14.75 -12.59
N ASP A 153 1.66 15.86 -12.36
CA ASP A 153 1.51 16.49 -11.06
C ASP A 153 0.49 15.79 -10.13
N ILE A 154 -0.08 14.65 -10.56
CA ILE A 154 -1.16 13.95 -9.84
C ILE A 154 -0.76 13.48 -8.43
N SER A 155 0.54 13.35 -8.18
CA SER A 155 1.08 12.96 -6.87
C SER A 155 1.53 14.16 -6.02
N LEU A 156 1.38 15.40 -6.48
CA LEU A 156 1.78 16.59 -5.71
C LEU A 156 0.64 17.06 -4.80
N HIS A 157 0.95 17.92 -3.83
CA HIS A 157 -0.03 18.68 -3.05
C HIS A 157 -1.10 17.83 -2.36
N ASN A 158 -0.76 16.58 -2.03
CA ASN A 158 -1.70 15.63 -1.43
C ASN A 158 -3.03 15.47 -2.22
N LYS A 159 -3.01 15.70 -3.54
CA LYS A 159 -4.20 15.64 -4.42
C LYS A 159 -4.97 14.31 -4.34
N GLN A 160 -4.29 13.22 -3.96
CA GLN A 160 -4.83 11.86 -3.98
C GLN A 160 -4.53 11.10 -2.68
N ILE A 161 -4.81 11.68 -1.51
CA ILE A 161 -4.74 10.91 -0.26
C ILE A 161 -5.74 9.76 -0.30
N TYR A 162 -5.28 8.56 0.04
CA TYR A 162 -6.13 7.39 0.19
C TYR A 162 -6.35 7.10 1.66
N VAL A 163 -7.58 6.78 2.03
CA VAL A 163 -7.89 6.14 3.32
C VAL A 163 -7.97 4.64 3.04
N THR A 164 -7.27 3.83 3.83
CA THR A 164 -7.45 2.38 3.77
C THR A 164 -7.61 1.84 5.17
N THR A 165 -8.54 0.91 5.29
CA THR A 165 -8.68 0.04 6.46
C THR A 165 -7.64 -1.08 6.38
N GLU A 166 -7.29 -1.64 7.52
CA GLU A 166 -6.34 -2.76 7.61
C GLU A 166 -6.92 -4.06 7.06
N TYR A 167 -8.21 -4.30 7.29
CA TYR A 167 -8.95 -5.50 6.88
C TYR A 167 -10.23 -5.12 6.12
N ASP A 168 -10.80 -6.07 5.38
CA ASP A 168 -12.11 -5.90 4.71
C ASP A 168 -13.28 -6.46 5.54
N ILE A 169 -12.98 -7.22 6.59
CA ILE A 169 -13.97 -7.90 7.44
C ILE A 169 -13.60 -7.63 8.90
N TYR A 170 -14.60 -7.17 9.66
CA TYR A 170 -14.48 -6.89 11.09
C TYR A 170 -15.62 -7.55 11.86
N GLN A 171 -15.43 -7.76 13.15
CA GLN A 171 -16.45 -8.23 14.09
C GLN A 171 -17.26 -7.06 14.70
N PRO A 172 -18.49 -7.30 15.17
CA PRO A 172 -19.26 -6.29 15.89
C PRO A 172 -18.50 -5.75 17.11
N GLY A 173 -18.39 -4.42 17.22
CA GLY A 173 -17.68 -3.78 18.33
C GLY A 173 -16.15 -3.80 18.25
N GLU A 174 -15.56 -4.41 17.21
CA GLU A 174 -14.12 -4.46 17.00
C GLU A 174 -13.52 -3.07 16.76
N THR A 175 -12.26 -2.88 17.14
CA THR A 175 -11.50 -1.68 16.81
C THR A 175 -10.96 -1.79 15.39
N LEU A 176 -11.43 -0.91 14.52
CA LEU A 176 -10.93 -0.79 13.16
C LEU A 176 -9.71 0.13 13.15
N GLN A 177 -8.59 -0.39 12.63
CA GLN A 177 -7.42 0.39 12.27
C GLN A 177 -7.50 0.86 10.82
N PHE A 178 -7.28 2.15 10.58
CA PHE A 178 -7.13 2.72 9.25
C PHE A 178 -5.87 3.57 9.15
N ARG A 179 -5.44 3.84 7.92
CA ARG A 179 -4.26 4.64 7.57
C ARG A 179 -4.52 5.57 6.40
N LEU A 180 -3.70 6.59 6.29
CA LEU A 180 -3.63 7.48 5.14
C LEU A 180 -2.39 7.14 4.30
N ALA A 181 -2.59 6.97 3.00
CA ALA A 181 -1.53 6.66 2.05
C ALA A 181 -1.41 7.77 0.99
N ARG A 182 -0.34 7.72 0.19
CA ARG A 182 -0.02 8.73 -0.85
C ARG A 182 0.25 10.13 -0.33
N ILE A 183 0.76 10.24 0.90
CA ILE A 183 1.15 11.53 1.49
C ILE A 183 2.44 12.02 0.84
N THR A 184 2.42 13.30 0.45
CA THR A 184 3.56 13.98 -0.18
C THR A 184 3.97 15.27 0.51
N GLU A 185 3.05 15.90 1.24
CA GLU A 185 3.26 17.16 1.94
C GLU A 185 2.72 17.04 3.37
N VAL A 186 3.51 17.52 4.31
CA VAL A 186 3.25 17.54 5.76
C VAL A 186 3.80 18.87 6.31
N PRO A 187 3.28 19.39 7.43
CA PRO A 187 2.17 18.86 8.20
C PRO A 187 0.80 19.13 7.57
N PHE A 188 -0.20 18.34 7.94
CA PHE A 188 -1.62 18.60 7.66
C PHE A 188 -2.51 18.10 8.80
N GLY A 189 -3.78 18.46 8.79
CA GLY A 189 -4.73 18.15 9.87
C GLY A 189 -5.88 17.26 9.41
N MET A 190 -6.24 16.28 10.23
CA MET A 190 -7.43 15.43 10.05
C MET A 190 -8.40 15.62 11.23
N GLU A 191 -9.69 15.75 10.96
CA GLU A 191 -10.69 15.78 12.03
C GLU A 191 -10.73 14.45 12.81
N SER A 192 -10.82 14.54 14.13
CA SER A 192 -10.97 13.37 15.02
C SER A 192 -12.36 12.73 14.96
N GLU A 193 -13.37 13.44 14.44
CA GLU A 193 -14.69 12.88 14.17
C GLU A 193 -14.78 12.43 12.71
N VAL A 194 -15.05 11.13 12.50
CA VAL A 194 -15.17 10.51 11.18
C VAL A 194 -16.56 9.90 11.01
N ALA A 195 -17.04 9.82 9.77
CA ALA A 195 -18.33 9.24 9.45
C ALA A 195 -18.18 7.81 8.94
N LEU A 196 -18.91 6.88 9.55
CA LEU A 196 -19.22 5.58 8.96
C LEU A 196 -20.22 5.80 7.83
N LEU A 197 -19.86 5.30 6.66
CA LEU A 197 -20.70 5.25 5.47
C LEU A 197 -21.39 3.90 5.42
N LYS A 198 -22.67 3.88 5.05
CA LYS A 198 -23.47 2.71 4.74
C LYS A 198 -24.00 2.87 3.33
N ASN A 199 -23.62 1.97 2.42
CA ASN A 199 -23.95 2.09 0.99
C ASN A 199 -23.59 3.48 0.42
N LYS A 200 -22.40 4.00 0.80
CA LYS A 200 -21.86 5.33 0.41
C LYS A 200 -22.62 6.54 0.98
N LYS A 201 -23.59 6.36 1.87
CA LYS A 201 -24.28 7.46 2.58
C LYS A 201 -23.81 7.51 4.03
N GLU A 202 -23.68 8.71 4.58
CA GLU A 202 -23.34 8.86 6.00
C GLU A 202 -24.41 8.20 6.87
N TRP A 203 -23.97 7.40 7.82
CA TRP A 203 -24.85 6.63 8.71
C TRP A 203 -24.64 6.98 10.17
N LYS A 204 -23.39 6.92 10.66
CA LYS A 204 -23.06 7.17 12.07
C LYS A 204 -21.72 7.87 12.16
N LYS A 205 -21.58 8.80 13.08
CA LYS A 205 -20.29 9.44 13.38
C LYS A 205 -19.60 8.68 14.51
N VAL A 206 -18.30 8.47 14.37
CA VAL A 206 -17.44 7.83 15.37
C VAL A 206 -16.20 8.69 15.59
N LYS A 207 -15.56 8.54 16.75
CA LYS A 207 -14.37 9.30 17.10
C LYS A 207 -13.13 8.43 16.96
N VAL A 208 -12.07 9.02 16.41
CA VAL A 208 -10.73 8.46 16.46
C VAL A 208 -10.26 8.44 17.91
N GLU A 209 -9.71 7.31 18.35
CA GLU A 209 -9.23 7.15 19.72
C GLU A 209 -8.08 8.12 20.04
N GLY A 210 -8.06 8.65 21.26
CA GLY A 210 -6.94 9.42 21.79
C GLY A 210 -6.94 10.92 21.52
N ASP A 211 -7.76 11.44 20.59
CA ASP A 211 -7.67 12.84 20.17
C ASP A 211 -8.99 13.62 20.21
N LYS A 212 -8.88 14.95 20.34
CA LYS A 212 -10.01 15.90 20.29
C LYS A 212 -9.70 17.02 19.31
N GLY A 213 -10.62 17.27 18.38
CA GLY A 213 -10.51 18.32 17.38
C GLY A 213 -9.69 17.88 16.17
N CYS A 214 -8.63 18.62 15.86
CA CYS A 214 -7.82 18.47 14.65
C CYS A 214 -6.51 17.72 14.94
N ILE A 215 -6.41 16.47 14.48
CA ILE A 215 -5.25 15.60 14.60
C ILE A 215 -4.16 16.07 13.63
N THR A 216 -3.00 16.48 14.15
CA THR A 216 -1.89 16.97 13.32
C THR A 216 -0.96 15.84 12.88
N ILE A 217 -0.90 15.62 11.56
CA ILE A 217 -0.05 14.61 10.94
C ILE A 217 1.26 15.29 10.50
N LYS A 218 2.33 15.03 11.26
CA LYS A 218 3.63 15.70 11.08
C LYS A 218 4.53 15.02 10.05
N ASN A 219 4.34 13.73 9.83
CA ASN A 219 5.15 12.91 8.93
C ASN A 219 4.32 11.70 8.46
N ARG A 220 4.90 10.91 7.56
CA ARG A 220 4.24 9.72 7.01
C ARG A 220 4.01 8.61 8.04
N GLU A 221 4.82 8.54 9.09
CA GLU A 221 4.66 7.53 10.13
C GLU A 221 3.41 7.80 10.98
N GLY A 222 3.20 9.06 11.36
CA GLY A 222 2.01 9.51 12.08
C GLY A 222 0.69 9.41 11.28
N ALA A 223 0.74 8.89 10.06
CA ALA A 223 -0.42 8.68 9.21
C ALA A 223 -0.80 7.20 9.04
N LYS A 224 -0.06 6.28 9.68
CA LYS A 224 -0.20 4.83 9.45
C LYS A 224 -1.21 4.12 10.35
N ALA A 225 -1.61 4.73 11.46
CA ALA A 225 -2.43 4.06 12.45
C ALA A 225 -3.37 5.05 13.13
N PHE A 226 -4.65 4.94 12.79
CA PHE A 226 -5.76 5.57 13.46
C PHE A 226 -6.79 4.51 13.82
N PHE A 227 -7.40 4.64 14.99
CA PHE A 227 -8.27 3.61 15.54
C PHE A 227 -9.67 4.18 15.76
N VAL A 228 -10.68 3.45 15.33
CA VAL A 228 -12.09 3.77 15.59
C VAL A 228 -12.81 2.52 16.06
N LYS A 229 -13.62 2.67 17.12
CA LYS A 229 -14.46 1.58 17.60
C LYS A 229 -15.69 1.44 16.71
N LEU A 230 -15.88 0.24 16.15
CA LEU A 230 -17.06 -0.06 15.34
C LEU A 230 -18.31 -0.24 16.23
N PRO A 231 -19.51 0.02 15.68
CA PRO A 231 -20.75 -0.24 16.40
C PRO A 231 -20.96 -1.74 16.64
N THR A 232 -21.61 -2.07 17.76
CA THR A 232 -22.09 -3.42 18.06
C THR A 232 -23.39 -3.76 17.32
N GLU A 233 -24.17 -2.73 16.97
CA GLU A 233 -25.41 -2.90 16.23
C GLU A 233 -25.11 -3.11 14.74
N VAL A 234 -25.12 -4.37 14.30
CA VAL A 234 -24.99 -4.71 12.87
C VAL A 234 -26.37 -4.98 12.30
N THR A 235 -26.78 -4.18 11.32
CA THR A 235 -28.09 -4.31 10.67
C THR A 235 -28.14 -5.47 9.66
N SER A 236 -27.01 -5.86 9.07
CA SER A 236 -26.88 -7.02 8.17
C SER A 236 -25.40 -7.41 7.97
N SER A 237 -25.10 -8.71 7.94
CA SER A 237 -23.73 -9.25 7.85
C SER A 237 -23.03 -8.98 6.51
N ASN A 238 -23.77 -8.62 5.46
CA ASN A 238 -23.23 -8.36 4.12
C ASN A 238 -23.30 -6.87 3.73
N GLU A 239 -23.54 -6.00 4.71
CA GLU A 239 -23.68 -4.58 4.43
C GLU A 239 -22.34 -3.90 4.17
N LYS A 240 -22.25 -3.22 3.02
CA LYS A 240 -21.04 -2.49 2.60
C LYS A 240 -20.90 -1.19 3.36
N LEU A 241 -19.92 -1.15 4.26
CA LEU A 241 -19.55 0.02 5.03
C LEU A 241 -18.29 0.69 4.49
N GLY A 242 -18.04 1.93 4.90
CA GLY A 242 -16.80 2.65 4.63
C GLY A 242 -16.57 3.73 5.68
N LEU A 243 -15.42 4.37 5.64
CA LEU A 243 -15.11 5.56 6.42
C LEU A 243 -15.06 6.78 5.51
N LYS A 244 -15.54 7.91 6.01
CA LYS A 244 -15.30 9.23 5.46
C LYS A 244 -14.62 10.07 6.53
N ILE A 245 -13.46 10.63 6.17
CA ILE A 245 -12.72 11.57 7.00
C ILE A 245 -12.79 12.95 6.39
N SER A 246 -12.58 13.97 7.23
CA SER A 246 -12.46 15.37 6.82
C SER A 246 -11.10 15.91 7.23
N PHE A 247 -10.56 16.85 6.46
CA PHE A 247 -9.30 17.51 6.77
C PHE A 247 -9.55 18.91 7.33
N CYS A 248 -8.97 19.20 8.50
CA CYS A 248 -9.12 20.46 9.21
C CYS A 248 -8.00 21.47 8.89
N SER A 249 -6.88 20.99 8.34
CA SER A 249 -5.77 21.83 7.90
C SER A 249 -5.12 21.21 6.67
N LYS A 250 -4.92 22.01 5.64
CA LYS A 250 -4.41 21.58 4.34
C LYS A 250 -3.09 22.32 4.04
N PRO A 251 -2.04 21.61 3.59
CA PRO A 251 -0.77 22.24 3.21
C PRO A 251 -0.87 22.92 1.84
N ALA A 252 -1.86 22.55 1.03
CA ALA A 252 -2.10 23.09 -0.30
C ALA A 252 -3.61 23.09 -0.62
N PRO A 253 -4.12 24.06 -1.42
CA PRO A 253 -5.53 24.12 -1.81
C PRO A 253 -6.05 22.87 -2.54
N GLU A 254 -5.17 22.18 -3.28
CA GLU A 254 -5.52 21.01 -4.10
C GLU A 254 -5.69 19.72 -3.30
N MET A 255 -5.26 19.71 -2.04
CA MET A 255 -5.59 18.61 -1.12
C MET A 255 -7.13 18.55 -0.98
N PRO A 256 -7.76 17.37 -1.05
CA PRO A 256 -9.21 17.28 -0.94
C PRO A 256 -9.70 17.71 0.46
N GLU A 257 -10.97 18.14 0.56
CA GLU A 257 -11.61 18.44 1.85
C GLU A 257 -11.95 17.18 2.64
N THR A 258 -12.24 16.09 1.93
CA THR A 258 -12.62 14.81 2.52
C THR A 258 -12.01 13.65 1.73
N ALA A 259 -11.86 12.50 2.37
CA ALA A 259 -11.45 11.27 1.71
C ALA A 259 -12.29 10.09 2.24
N THR A 260 -12.43 9.06 1.42
CA THR A 260 -13.20 7.85 1.78
C THR A 260 -12.35 6.61 1.69
N SER A 261 -12.65 5.62 2.54
CA SER A 261 -11.92 4.36 2.57
C SER A 261 -12.40 3.39 1.49
N ASN A 262 -11.64 2.31 1.33
CA ASN A 262 -12.18 1.07 0.78
C ASN A 262 -13.47 0.65 1.54
N THR A 263 -14.26 -0.21 0.89
CA THR A 263 -15.41 -0.83 1.55
C THR A 263 -14.95 -1.96 2.46
N PHE A 264 -15.60 -2.09 3.62
CA PHE A 264 -15.48 -3.24 4.52
C PHE A 264 -16.87 -3.71 4.96
N ILE A 265 -16.95 -4.88 5.60
CA ILE A 265 -18.18 -5.41 6.19
C ILE A 265 -17.96 -5.68 7.68
N ILE A 266 -19.07 -5.71 8.43
CA ILE A 266 -19.08 -6.23 9.80
C ILE A 266 -19.86 -7.54 9.78
N ALA A 267 -19.18 -8.64 10.09
CA ALA A 267 -19.75 -9.97 10.09
C ALA A 267 -19.44 -10.67 11.42
N SER A 268 -20.45 -11.33 11.99
CA SER A 268 -20.22 -12.26 13.09
C SER A 268 -19.46 -13.49 12.57
N PRO A 269 -18.52 -14.05 13.33
CA PRO A 269 -17.89 -15.32 12.96
C PRO A 269 -18.97 -16.39 12.73
N GLN A 270 -18.83 -17.13 11.62
CA GLN A 270 -19.63 -18.32 11.32
C GLN A 270 -19.12 -19.52 12.08
#